data_AF-A0A800CWT0-F1
#
_entry.id   AF-A0A800CWT0-F1
#
_cell.length_a   1.000
_cell.length_b   1.000
_cell.length_c   1.000
_cell.angle_alpha   90.00
_cell.angle_beta   90.00
_cell.angle_gamma   90.00
#
_symmetry.space_group_name_H-M   'P 1'
#
loop_
_entity.id
_entity.type
_entity.pdbx_description
1 polymer ?
#
loop_
_entity_poly.entity_id
_entity_poly.type
_entity_poly.pdbx_seq_one_letter_code
_entity_poly.pdbx_strand_id
1 'polypeptide(L)'
;MKMQNSIERDHLQEILTGKIPPEITDLLQSSSIGLHALEKKAAELSWVLEVIIGISEQINLLAINAILEADRAEKSGARFSVVANELNLQAKQTVIATDEIRDKIVSIQDLGRRSAADLAQLTSCLKEMKICSATQISDIGNINANQMGRRKRKN
;
A
#
# COMPACT_ATOMS: atom_id res chain seq x y z
N MET A 1 7.66 -46.81 -21.30
CA MET A 1 8.95 -46.12 -21.58
C MET A 1 8.79 -44.84 -22.40
N LYS A 2 8.14 -44.83 -23.59
CA LYS A 2 7.93 -43.59 -24.37
C LYS A 2 7.07 -42.53 -23.67
N MET A 3 6.07 -42.93 -22.88
CA MET A 3 5.17 -42.02 -22.16
C MET A 3 5.84 -41.35 -20.95
N GLN A 4 6.66 -42.09 -20.19
CA GLN A 4 7.49 -41.55 -19.09
C GLN A 4 8.47 -40.47 -19.59
N ASN A 5 9.13 -40.74 -20.74
CA ASN A 5 10.05 -39.80 -21.38
C ASN A 5 9.35 -38.56 -21.97
N SER A 6 8.04 -38.64 -22.27
CA SER A 6 7.25 -37.48 -22.72
C SER A 6 6.86 -36.61 -21.54
N ILE A 7 6.43 -37.20 -20.42
CA ILE A 7 6.09 -36.47 -19.19
C ILE A 7 7.33 -35.81 -18.60
N GLU A 8 8.48 -36.50 -18.54
CA GLU A 8 9.75 -35.90 -18.13
C GLU A 8 10.14 -34.74 -19.06
N ARG A 9 9.93 -34.88 -20.37
CA ARG A 9 10.19 -33.79 -21.31
C ARG A 9 9.26 -32.61 -21.12
N ASP A 10 7.97 -32.83 -20.97
CA ASP A 10 6.97 -31.77 -20.79
C ASP A 10 7.20 -31.04 -19.47
N HIS A 11 7.52 -31.76 -18.39
CA HIS A 11 7.85 -31.17 -17.09
C HIS A 11 9.19 -30.42 -17.13
N LEU A 12 10.21 -30.97 -17.82
CA LEU A 12 11.45 -30.25 -18.10
C LEU A 12 11.21 -29.04 -19.00
N GLN A 13 10.27 -29.11 -19.96
CA GLN A 13 9.90 -27.98 -20.82
C GLN A 13 9.16 -26.90 -20.04
N GLU A 14 8.33 -27.28 -19.07
CA GLU A 14 7.64 -26.37 -18.16
C GLU A 14 8.64 -25.65 -17.23
N ILE A 15 9.61 -26.38 -16.68
CA ILE A 15 10.73 -25.82 -15.91
C ILE A 15 11.63 -24.94 -16.80
N LEU A 16 11.94 -25.37 -18.03
CA LEU A 16 12.77 -24.63 -18.98
C LEU A 16 12.07 -23.39 -19.55
N THR A 17 10.74 -23.37 -19.65
CA THR A 17 9.98 -22.23 -20.21
C THR A 17 9.86 -21.05 -19.27
N GLY A 18 10.31 -21.14 -18.02
CA GLY A 18 10.32 -20.03 -17.07
C GLY A 18 8.94 -19.40 -16.89
N LYS A 19 7.87 -20.18 -17.09
CA LYS A 19 6.50 -19.68 -16.94
C LYS A 19 6.30 -19.35 -15.47
N ILE A 20 6.21 -18.05 -15.19
CA ILE A 20 5.75 -17.55 -13.91
C ILE A 20 4.31 -18.05 -13.73
N PRO A 21 4.01 -18.80 -12.65
CA PRO A 21 2.65 -19.23 -12.37
C PRO A 21 1.71 -18.02 -12.38
N PRO A 22 0.57 -18.07 -13.09
CA PRO A 22 -0.37 -16.95 -13.16
C PRO A 22 -0.84 -16.52 -11.77
N GLU A 23 -0.88 -17.43 -10.81
CA GLU A 23 -1.22 -17.18 -9.42
C GLU A 23 -0.31 -16.13 -8.77
N ILE A 24 0.98 -16.10 -9.13
CA ILE A 24 1.94 -15.11 -8.60
C ILE A 24 1.63 -13.73 -9.17
N THR A 25 1.36 -13.63 -10.47
CA THR A 25 1.01 -12.35 -11.11
C THR A 25 -0.32 -11.82 -10.60
N ASP A 26 -1.30 -12.70 -10.41
CA ASP A 26 -2.63 -12.35 -9.90
C ASP A 26 -2.56 -11.89 -8.43
N LEU A 27 -1.72 -12.55 -7.63
CA LEU A 27 -1.47 -12.16 -6.23
C LEU A 27 -0.82 -10.77 -6.16
N LEU A 28 0.21 -10.50 -6.97
CA LEU A 28 0.87 -9.18 -7.01
C LEU A 28 -0.08 -8.08 -7.45
N GLN A 29 -0.90 -8.34 -8.48
CA GLN A 29 -1.92 -7.39 -8.94
C GLN A 29 -2.96 -7.13 -7.84
N SER A 30 -3.43 -8.18 -7.17
CA SER A 30 -4.40 -8.06 -6.07
C SER A 30 -3.82 -7.29 -4.88
N SER A 31 -2.56 -7.55 -4.50
CA SER A 31 -1.86 -6.79 -3.46
C SER A 31 -1.67 -5.32 -3.85
N SER A 32 -1.35 -5.03 -5.11
CA SER A 32 -1.24 -3.65 -5.61
C SER A 32 -2.58 -2.91 -5.53
N ILE A 33 -3.68 -3.56 -5.92
CA ILE A 33 -5.05 -3.00 -5.75
C ILE A 33 -5.35 -2.74 -4.27
N GLY A 34 -5.00 -3.67 -3.38
CA GLY A 34 -5.18 -3.53 -1.95
C GLY A 34 -4.43 -2.33 -1.36
N LEU A 35 -3.19 -2.10 -1.79
CA LEU A 35 -2.40 -0.94 -1.35
C LEU A 35 -2.96 0.39 -1.87
N HIS A 36 -3.43 0.45 -3.11
CA HIS A 36 -4.11 1.64 -3.63
C HIS A 36 -5.40 1.94 -2.87
N ALA A 37 -6.17 0.90 -2.50
CA ALA A 37 -7.35 1.06 -1.66
C ALA A 37 -6.97 1.58 -0.26
N LEU A 38 -5.88 1.06 0.33
CA LEU A 38 -5.36 1.53 1.62
C LEU A 38 -4.94 3.00 1.56
N GLU A 39 -4.21 3.40 0.51
CA GLU A 39 -3.79 4.80 0.30
C GLU A 39 -5.00 5.73 0.21
N LYS A 40 -6.02 5.36 -0.57
CA LYS A 40 -7.26 6.13 -0.68
C LYS A 40 -7.98 6.24 0.67
N LYS A 41 -8.07 5.15 1.43
CA LYS A 41 -8.69 5.14 2.76
C LYS A 41 -7.93 6.00 3.76
N ALA A 42 -6.60 5.97 3.72
CA ALA A 42 -5.78 6.84 4.55
C ALA A 42 -5.99 8.32 4.21
N ALA A 43 -6.10 8.68 2.92
CA ALA A 43 -6.41 10.04 2.50
C ALA A 43 -7.82 10.50 2.94
N GLU A 44 -8.82 9.63 2.82
CA GLU A 44 -10.18 9.89 3.35
C GLU A 44 -10.14 10.16 4.86
N LEU A 45 -9.38 9.38 5.63
CA LEU A 45 -9.21 9.61 7.07
C LEU A 45 -8.47 10.92 7.38
N SER A 46 -7.44 11.28 6.61
CA SER A 46 -6.77 12.58 6.75
C SER A 46 -7.73 13.75 6.59
N TRP A 47 -8.61 13.69 5.58
CA TRP A 47 -9.64 14.72 5.38
C TRP A 47 -10.63 14.78 6.54
N VAL A 48 -11.09 13.63 7.06
CA VAL A 48 -11.97 13.60 8.24
C VAL A 48 -11.31 14.26 9.44
N LEU A 49 -10.01 14.04 9.67
CA LEU A 49 -9.29 14.70 10.77
C LEU A 49 -9.21 16.21 10.60
N GLU A 50 -8.99 16.72 9.38
CA GLU A 50 -9.02 18.17 9.12
C GLU A 50 -10.37 18.78 9.50
N VAL A 51 -11.47 18.09 9.18
CA VAL A 51 -12.82 18.52 9.57
C VAL A 51 -12.98 18.53 11.10
N ILE A 52 -12.53 17.48 11.80
CA ILE A 52 -12.62 17.41 13.26
C ILE A 52 -11.80 18.52 13.94
N ILE A 53 -10.62 18.82 13.41
CA ILE A 53 -9.78 19.92 13.90
C ILE A 53 -10.47 21.26 13.70
N GLY A 54 -11.03 21.52 12.51
CA GLY A 54 -11.79 22.74 12.26
C GLY A 54 -13.00 22.89 13.19
N ILE A 55 -13.73 21.81 13.47
CA ILE A 55 -14.83 21.80 14.45
C ILE A 55 -14.31 22.09 15.86
N SER A 56 -13.19 21.47 16.26
CA SER A 56 -12.60 21.65 17.59
C SER A 56 -12.11 23.08 17.79
N GLU A 57 -11.49 23.69 16.78
CA GLU A 57 -11.10 25.09 16.79
C GLU A 57 -12.31 26.03 16.91
N GLN A 58 -13.40 25.76 16.19
CA GLN A 58 -14.64 26.51 16.31
C GLN A 58 -15.25 26.38 17.72
N ILE A 59 -15.27 25.18 18.30
CA ILE A 59 -15.75 24.96 19.67
C ILE A 59 -14.86 25.72 20.66
N ASN A 60 -13.54 25.68 20.50
CA ASN A 60 -12.60 26.43 21.34
C ASN A 60 -12.87 27.94 21.28
N LEU A 61 -13.08 28.50 20.08
CA LEU A 61 -13.42 29.93 19.92
C LEU A 61 -14.77 30.29 20.56
N LEU A 62 -15.80 29.47 20.37
CA LEU A 62 -17.10 29.65 21.00
C LEU A 62 -17.01 29.59 22.52
N ALA A 63 -16.22 28.65 23.05
CA ALA A 63 -15.99 28.49 24.48
C ALA A 63 -15.27 29.71 25.08
N ILE A 64 -14.24 30.24 24.40
CA ILE A 64 -13.54 31.46 24.84
C ILE A 64 -14.50 32.66 24.89
N ASN A 65 -15.34 32.83 23.86
CA ASN A 65 -16.33 33.90 23.83
C ASN A 65 -17.37 33.75 24.96
N ALA A 66 -17.79 32.51 25.24
CA ALA A 66 -18.72 32.22 26.33
C ALA A 66 -18.11 32.47 27.72
N ILE A 67 -16.81 32.17 27.93
CA ILE A 67 -16.08 32.51 29.15
C ILE A 67 -16.07 34.03 29.36
N LEU A 68 -15.72 34.80 28.32
CA LEU A 68 -15.69 36.26 28.38
C LEU A 68 -17.06 36.86 28.75
N GLU A 69 -18.12 36.34 28.14
CA GLU A 69 -19.47 36.83 28.40
C GLU A 69 -19.99 36.42 29.78
N ALA A 70 -19.58 35.23 30.27
CA ALA A 70 -19.87 34.81 31.63
C ALA A 70 -19.17 35.69 32.67
N ASP A 71 -17.93 36.12 32.43
CA ASP A 71 -17.20 37.06 33.29
C ASP A 71 -17.89 38.44 33.31
N ARG A 72 -18.45 38.88 32.18
CA ARG A 72 -19.23 40.14 32.09
C ARG A 72 -20.57 40.07 32.82
N ALA A 73 -21.21 38.91 32.89
CA ALA A 73 -22.50 38.73 33.53
C ALA A 73 -22.43 38.60 35.07
N GLU A 74 -21.26 38.82 35.67
CA GLU A 74 -21.00 38.75 37.12
C GLU A 74 -21.61 37.47 37.77
N LYS A 75 -22.52 37.61 38.75
CA LYS A 75 -23.12 36.48 39.48
C LYS A 75 -23.99 35.58 38.60
N SER A 76 -24.56 36.10 37.51
CA SER A 76 -25.46 35.35 36.62
C SER A 76 -24.70 34.44 35.65
N GLY A 77 -23.43 34.75 35.36
CA GLY A 77 -22.58 33.99 34.44
C GLY A 77 -21.83 32.81 35.07
N ALA A 78 -21.76 32.72 36.40
CA ALA A 78 -20.87 31.77 37.09
C ALA A 78 -21.08 30.29 36.69
N ARG A 79 -22.34 29.84 36.53
CA ARG A 79 -22.63 28.46 36.09
C ARG A 79 -22.31 28.21 34.62
N PHE A 80 -22.44 29.23 33.77
CA PHE A 80 -22.11 29.16 32.35
C PHE A 80 -20.59 29.17 32.13
N SER A 81 -19.83 29.88 32.99
CA SER A 81 -18.36 29.89 32.95
C SER A 81 -17.77 28.49 33.17
N VAL A 82 -18.32 27.69 34.09
CA VAL A 82 -17.84 26.31 34.34
C VAL A 82 -18.02 25.44 33.09
N VAL A 83 -19.20 25.51 32.46
CA VAL A 83 -19.49 24.73 31.24
C VAL A 83 -18.60 25.18 30.08
N ALA A 84 -18.39 26.48 29.91
CA ALA A 84 -17.55 27.02 28.85
C ALA A 84 -16.07 26.64 29.03
N ASN A 85 -15.57 26.59 30.28
CA ASN A 85 -14.23 26.10 30.57
C ASN A 85 -14.06 24.62 30.23
N GLU A 86 -15.05 23.78 30.53
CA GLU A 86 -15.03 22.35 30.19
C GLU A 86 -15.01 22.14 28.67
N LEU A 87 -15.83 22.87 27.92
CA LEU A 87 -15.84 22.81 26.45
C LEU A 87 -14.51 23.25 25.83
N ASN A 88 -13.86 24.29 26.39
CA ASN A 88 -12.54 24.73 25.97
C ASN A 88 -11.48 23.64 26.18
N LEU A 89 -11.50 23.00 27.34
CA LEU A 89 -10.59 21.90 27.67
C LEU A 89 -10.80 20.71 26.73
N GLN A 90 -12.05 20.29 26.51
CA GLN A 90 -12.38 19.18 25.62
C GLN A 90 -12.00 19.46 24.16
N ALA A 91 -12.20 20.70 23.69
CA ALA A 91 -11.78 21.11 22.34
C ALA A 91 -10.26 20.99 22.17
N LYS A 92 -9.48 21.46 23.16
CA LYS A 92 -8.01 21.34 23.14
C LYS A 92 -7.54 19.89 23.20
N GLN A 93 -8.16 19.07 24.05
CA GLN A 93 -7.85 17.63 24.11
C GLN A 93 -8.19 16.92 22.80
N THR A 94 -9.26 17.32 22.12
CA THR A 94 -9.64 16.77 20.82
C THR A 94 -8.57 17.09 19.77
N VAL A 95 -8.06 18.32 19.72
CA VAL A 95 -6.96 18.69 18.81
C VAL A 95 -5.73 17.82 19.04
N ILE A 96 -5.31 17.65 20.30
CA ILE A 96 -4.15 16.81 20.65
C ILE A 96 -4.37 15.36 20.19
N ALA A 97 -5.53 14.79 20.50
CA ALA A 97 -5.86 13.42 20.10
C ALA A 97 -5.90 13.25 18.57
N THR A 98 -6.43 14.24 17.84
CA THR A 98 -6.43 14.20 16.37
C THR A 98 -5.04 14.30 15.76
N ASP A 99 -4.10 14.98 16.43
CA ASP A 99 -2.71 15.07 15.98
C ASP A 99 -1.99 13.72 16.12
N GLU A 100 -2.20 13.01 17.24
CA GLU A 100 -1.69 11.64 17.41
C GLU A 100 -2.26 10.67 16.37
N ILE A 101 -3.53 10.84 15.97
CA ILE A 101 -4.14 10.01 14.92
C ILE A 101 -3.55 10.38 13.55
N ARG A 102 -3.29 11.67 13.29
CA ARG A 102 -2.64 12.13 12.06
C ARG A 102 -1.28 11.45 11.88
N ASP A 103 -0.45 11.42 12.92
CA ASP A 103 0.86 10.75 12.86
C ASP A 103 0.73 9.26 12.53
N LYS A 104 -0.26 8.57 13.09
CA LYS A 104 -0.54 7.17 12.77
C LYS A 104 -0.96 6.98 11.30
N ILE A 105 -1.77 7.89 10.76
CA ILE A 105 -2.18 7.85 9.35
C ILE A 105 -0.97 8.07 8.43
N VAL A 106 -0.09 9.04 8.75
CA VAL A 106 1.15 9.27 7.99
C VAL A 106 2.01 8.00 8.00
N SER A 107 2.15 7.34 9.14
CA SER A 107 2.86 6.07 9.25
C SER A 107 2.24 4.97 8.37
N ILE A 108 0.91 4.85 8.34
CA ILE A 108 0.20 3.91 7.47
C ILE A 108 0.45 4.22 5.99
N GLN A 109 0.40 5.49 5.59
CA GLN A 109 0.68 5.90 4.21
C GLN A 109 2.12 5.56 3.81
N ASP A 110 3.10 5.82 4.67
CA ASP A 110 4.49 5.49 4.41
C ASP A 110 4.73 3.98 4.28
N LEU A 111 4.13 3.18 5.16
CA LEU A 111 4.17 1.71 5.06
C LEU A 111 3.51 1.22 3.76
N GLY A 112 2.38 1.82 3.37
CA GLY A 112 1.71 1.53 2.11
C GLY A 112 2.58 1.84 0.89
N ARG A 113 3.22 3.02 0.85
CA ARG A 113 4.14 3.41 -0.23
C ARG A 113 5.36 2.50 -0.33
N ARG A 114 5.96 2.12 0.80
CA ARG A 114 7.09 1.16 0.83
C ARG A 114 6.66 -0.20 0.29
N SER A 115 5.52 -0.71 0.75
CA SER A 115 4.97 -1.98 0.26
C SER A 115 4.69 -1.94 -1.25
N ALA A 116 4.23 -0.80 -1.77
CA ALA A 116 3.96 -0.63 -3.19
C ALA A 116 5.26 -0.61 -4.01
N ALA A 117 6.32 0.02 -3.49
CA ALA A 117 7.64 0.01 -4.09
C ALA A 117 8.24 -1.41 -4.12
N ASP A 118 8.10 -2.17 -3.04
CA ASP A 118 8.56 -3.57 -2.96
C ASP A 118 7.82 -4.45 -3.99
N LEU A 119 6.50 -4.30 -4.13
CA LEU A 119 5.73 -4.99 -5.16
C LEU A 119 6.13 -4.61 -6.59
N ALA A 120 6.45 -3.33 -6.82
CA ALA A 120 6.93 -2.87 -8.11
C ALA A 120 8.30 -3.49 -8.46
N GLN A 121 9.22 -3.56 -7.49
CA GLN A 121 10.50 -4.26 -7.66
C GLN A 121 10.30 -5.75 -7.94
N LEU A 122 9.45 -6.43 -7.16
CA LEU A 122 9.11 -7.84 -7.38
C LEU A 122 8.55 -8.07 -8.78
N THR A 123 7.66 -7.19 -9.24
CA THR A 123 7.11 -7.25 -10.60
C THR A 123 8.18 -7.07 -11.67
N SER A 124 9.18 -6.21 -11.44
CA SER A 124 10.33 -6.05 -12.35
C SER A 124 11.20 -7.30 -12.38
N CYS A 125 11.57 -7.84 -11.21
CA CYS A 125 12.36 -9.07 -11.11
C CYS A 125 11.68 -10.25 -11.81
N LEU A 126 10.35 -10.37 -11.67
CA LEU A 126 9.56 -11.36 -12.39
C LEU A 126 9.63 -11.16 -13.91
N LYS A 127 9.49 -9.92 -14.40
CA LYS A 127 9.65 -9.63 -15.84
C LYS A 127 11.04 -9.99 -16.36
N GLU A 128 12.09 -9.65 -15.61
CA GLU A 128 13.48 -9.98 -15.95
C GLU A 128 13.73 -11.49 -15.99
N MET A 129 13.18 -12.23 -15.02
CA MET A 129 13.24 -13.70 -14.99
C MET A 129 12.57 -14.34 -16.21
N LYS A 130 11.44 -13.78 -16.66
CA LYS A 130 10.73 -14.22 -17.87
C LYS A 130 11.55 -13.98 -19.15
N ILE A 131 12.31 -12.89 -19.21
CA ILE A 131 13.19 -12.58 -20.34
C ILE A 131 14.42 -13.49 -20.34
N CYS A 132 15.06 -13.67 -19.19
CA CYS A 132 16.27 -14.50 -19.05
C CYS A 132 16.00 -15.95 -19.46
N SER A 133 14.90 -16.54 -18.99
CA SER A 133 14.48 -17.89 -19.38
C SER A 133 14.21 -18.00 -20.87
N ALA A 134 13.54 -17.04 -21.49
CA ALA A 134 13.30 -17.03 -22.94
C ALA A 134 14.60 -17.04 -23.75
N THR A 135 15.60 -16.25 -23.33
CA THR A 135 16.93 -16.20 -23.98
C THR A 135 17.69 -17.51 -23.82
N GLN A 136 17.72 -18.10 -22.61
CA GLN A 136 18.38 -19.40 -22.37
C GLN A 136 17.79 -20.52 -23.23
N ILE A 137 16.47 -20.57 -23.42
CA ILE A 137 15.81 -21.56 -24.30
C ILE A 137 16.26 -21.37 -25.75
N SER A 138 16.31 -20.13 -26.24
CA SER A 138 16.79 -19.80 -27.59
C SER A 138 18.24 -20.27 -27.80
N ASP A 139 19.11 -20.03 -26.83
CA ASP A 139 20.51 -20.42 -26.88
C ASP A 139 20.68 -21.96 -26.92
N ILE A 140 19.93 -22.69 -26.08
CA ILE A 140 19.91 -24.16 -26.10
C ILE A 140 19.41 -24.68 -27.46
N GLY A 141 18.36 -24.07 -28.02
CA GLY A 141 17.84 -24.42 -29.34
C GLY A 141 18.89 -24.26 -30.45
N ASN A 142 19.61 -23.15 -30.45
CA ASN A 142 20.68 -22.87 -31.41
C ASN A 142 21.87 -23.85 -31.26
N ILE A 143 22.26 -24.19 -30.03
CA ILE A 143 23.32 -25.18 -29.77
C ILE A 143 22.94 -26.55 -30.35
N ASN A 144 21.71 -27.01 -30.09
CA ASN A 144 21.23 -28.30 -30.58
C ASN A 144 21.15 -28.35 -32.11
N ALA A 145 20.66 -27.28 -32.76
CA ALA A 145 20.60 -27.19 -34.22
C ALA A 145 22.01 -27.28 -34.84
N ASN A 146 22.98 -26.60 -34.25
CA ASN A 146 24.36 -26.57 -34.74
C ASN A 146 25.06 -27.94 -34.55
N GLN A 147 24.81 -28.64 -33.44
CA GLN A 147 25.33 -29.99 -33.21
C GLN A 147 24.74 -31.03 -34.17
N MET A 148 23.44 -30.95 -34.49
CA MET A 148 22.82 -31.83 -35.49
C MET A 148 23.34 -31.59 -36.91
N GLY A 149 23.57 -30.32 -37.29
CA GLY A 149 24.21 -29.97 -38.56
C GLY A 149 25.63 -30.53 -38.68
N ARG A 150 26.42 -30.47 -37.61
CA ARG A 150 27.77 -31.06 -37.55
C ARG A 150 27.77 -32.59 -37.63
N ARG A 151 26.79 -33.27 -37.02
CA ARG A 151 26.65 -34.73 -37.11
C ARG A 151 26.26 -35.20 -38.52
N LYS A 152 25.34 -34.51 -39.20
CA LYS A 152 24.95 -34.84 -40.59
C LYS A 152 26.07 -34.67 -41.62
N ARG A 153 27.08 -33.83 -41.35
CA ARG A 153 28.25 -33.65 -42.23
C ARG A 153 29.36 -34.69 -42.00
N LYS A 154 29.30 -35.45 -40.90
CA LYS A 154 30.31 -36.46 -40.53
C LYS A 154 29.91 -37.90 -40.89
N ASN A 155 28.67 -38.13 -41.28
CA ASN A 155 28.17 -39.40 -41.84
C ASN A 155 27.95 -39.25 -43.34
#